data_AF-A0A7Y5V187-F1
#
_entry.id   AF-A0A7Y5V187-F1
#
_cell.length_a   1.000
_cell.length_b   1.000
_cell.length_c   1.000
_cell.angle_alpha   90.00
_cell.angle_beta   90.00
_cell.angle_gamma   90.00
#
_symmetry.space_group_name_H-M   'P 1'
#
loop_
_entity.id
_entity.type
_entity.pdbx_description
1 polymer ?
#
loop_
_entity_poly.entity_id
_entity_poly.type
_entity_poly.pdbx_seq_one_letter_code
_entity_poly.pdbx_strand_id
1 'polypeptide(L)'
;MPVPHADVLSQLNALNEWLEDVFGEDTRFSTILSEGGISEADILLIKQQHLAEFLQQAVDCIVETVDKHDGERRNDVMVRHYGLLTGKPETLQAIGDSLNLSRERIRQLVKKRTQVYRYPKRKQQFRESVVVIGKTILEKPCEST
;
A
#
# COMPACT_ATOMS: atom_id res chain seq x y z
N MET A 1 3.11 -14.40 13.98
CA MET A 1 3.39 -13.29 14.91
C MET A 1 2.39 -12.20 14.59
N PRO A 2 1.49 -11.79 15.51
CA PRO A 2 0.64 -10.64 15.26
C PRO A 2 1.54 -9.41 15.19
N VAL A 3 1.52 -8.73 14.05
CA VAL A 3 2.22 -7.45 13.86
C VAL A 3 1.60 -6.47 14.87
N PRO A 4 2.38 -5.81 15.74
CA PRO A 4 1.83 -4.93 16.77
C PRO A 4 0.97 -3.89 16.09
N HIS A 5 -0.29 -3.76 16.51
CA HIS A 5 -1.34 -2.92 15.93
C HIS A 5 -0.74 -1.66 15.32
N ALA A 6 -0.48 -1.72 14.01
CA ALA A 6 -0.06 -0.56 13.28
C ALA A 6 -1.18 0.45 13.46
N ASP A 7 -0.82 1.67 13.83
CA ASP A 7 -1.81 2.73 13.89
C ASP A 7 -2.41 2.88 12.49
N VAL A 8 -3.71 2.61 12.37
CA VAL A 8 -4.44 2.57 11.09
C VAL A 8 -4.31 3.92 10.38
N LEU A 9 -4.24 5.02 11.15
CA LEU A 9 -4.00 6.36 10.61
C LEU A 9 -2.60 6.50 10.04
N SER A 10 -1.58 5.97 10.72
CA SER A 10 -0.21 5.97 10.24
C SER A 10 -0.04 5.10 8.97
N GLN A 11 -0.69 3.94 8.91
CA GLN A 11 -0.75 3.13 7.67
C GLN A 11 -1.47 3.87 6.53
N LEU A 12 -2.57 4.55 6.84
CA LEU A 12 -3.30 5.35 5.86
C LEU A 12 -2.42 6.47 5.29
N ASN A 13 -1.70 7.17 6.16
CA ASN A 13 -0.77 8.23 5.74
C ASN A 13 0.35 7.65 4.87
N ALA A 14 0.95 6.55 5.28
CA ALA A 14 1.96 5.83 4.49
C ALA A 14 1.45 5.45 3.10
N LEU A 15 0.21 4.93 3.01
CA LEU A 15 -0.40 4.58 1.74
C LEU A 15 -0.63 5.84 0.89
N ASN A 16 -1.17 6.92 1.46
CA ASN A 16 -1.40 8.16 0.72
C ASN A 16 -0.09 8.78 0.20
N GLU A 17 0.97 8.81 1.02
CA GLU A 17 2.30 9.27 0.60
C GLU A 17 2.83 8.43 -0.57
N TRP A 18 2.70 7.11 -0.48
CA TRP A 18 3.10 6.22 -1.57
C TRP A 18 2.27 6.44 -2.85
N LEU A 19 0.95 6.64 -2.72
CA LEU A 19 0.07 6.94 -3.86
C LEU A 19 0.46 8.24 -4.55
N GLU A 20 0.80 9.28 -3.79
CA GLU A 20 1.25 10.57 -4.32
C GLU A 20 2.55 10.40 -5.12
N ASP A 21 3.53 9.69 -4.56
CA ASP A 21 4.84 9.44 -5.19
C ASP A 21 4.76 8.59 -6.48
N VAL A 22 3.75 7.73 -6.56
CA VAL A 22 3.53 6.82 -7.69
C VAL A 22 2.62 7.43 -8.75
N PHE A 23 1.54 8.08 -8.36
CA PHE A 23 0.47 8.50 -9.26
C PHE A 23 0.43 9.98 -9.59
N GLY A 24 1.06 10.85 -8.78
CA GLY A 24 1.00 12.30 -8.90
C GLY A 24 -0.21 12.93 -8.19
N GLU A 25 -0.20 14.27 -8.13
CA GLU A 25 -0.97 15.13 -7.21
C GLU A 25 -2.40 14.65 -6.87
N ASP A 26 -2.68 14.64 -5.57
CA ASP A 26 -3.97 14.35 -4.90
C ASP A 26 -4.62 12.99 -5.17
N THR A 27 -3.87 12.01 -5.69
CA THR A 27 -4.39 10.63 -5.83
C THR A 27 -4.55 9.99 -4.45
N ARG A 28 -5.78 9.98 -3.92
CA ARG A 28 -6.17 9.25 -2.69
C ARG A 28 -6.93 7.99 -3.04
N PHE A 29 -6.94 7.02 -2.12
CA PHE A 29 -7.75 5.82 -2.32
C PHE A 29 -9.23 6.16 -2.52
N SER A 30 -9.77 7.18 -1.83
CA SER A 30 -11.14 7.64 -2.05
C SER A 30 -11.40 8.13 -3.47
N THR A 31 -10.42 8.78 -4.09
CA THR A 31 -10.49 9.20 -5.51
C THR A 31 -10.55 7.97 -6.41
N ILE A 32 -9.69 6.97 -6.16
CA ILE A 32 -9.66 5.72 -6.93
C ILE A 32 -10.98 4.95 -6.80
N LEU A 33 -11.53 4.86 -5.59
CA LEU A 33 -12.80 4.17 -5.33
C LEU A 33 -13.97 4.88 -6.03
N SER A 34 -14.00 6.22 -5.99
CA SER A 34 -15.02 7.03 -6.67
C SER A 34 -14.92 6.89 -8.19
N GLU A 35 -13.71 6.95 -8.77
CA GLU A 35 -13.47 6.66 -10.20
C GLU A 35 -13.91 5.24 -10.60
N GLY A 36 -13.84 4.28 -9.66
CA GLY A 36 -14.30 2.90 -9.82
C GLY A 36 -15.81 2.68 -9.68
N GLY A 37 -16.59 3.75 -9.47
CA GLY A 37 -18.05 3.71 -9.33
C GLY A 37 -18.55 3.33 -7.95
N ILE A 38 -17.72 3.43 -6.90
CA ILE A 38 -18.15 3.25 -5.51
C ILE A 38 -18.75 4.57 -5.00
N SER A 39 -19.91 4.50 -4.35
CA SER A 39 -20.63 5.68 -3.87
C SER A 39 -19.91 6.36 -2.70
N GLU A 40 -20.16 7.65 -2.49
CA GLU A 40 -19.58 8.36 -1.33
C GLU A 40 -20.00 7.75 0.02
N ALA A 41 -21.23 7.23 0.10
CA ALA A 41 -21.74 6.55 1.29
C ALA A 41 -20.94 5.27 1.59
N ASP A 42 -20.65 4.47 0.56
CA ASP A 42 -19.85 3.25 0.70
C ASP A 42 -18.39 3.56 1.04
N ILE A 43 -17.81 4.61 0.44
CA ILE A 43 -16.45 5.08 0.78
C ILE A 43 -16.39 5.52 2.24
N LEU A 44 -17.44 6.19 2.75
CA LEU A 44 -17.54 6.55 4.16
C LEU A 44 -17.64 5.32 5.06
N LEU A 45 -18.42 4.30 4.66
CA LEU A 45 -18.51 3.03 5.39
C LEU A 45 -17.15 2.35 5.48
N ILE A 46 -16.42 2.25 4.36
CA ILE A 46 -15.07 1.69 4.32
C ILE A 46 -14.16 2.47 5.27
N LYS A 47 -14.18 3.80 5.24
CA LYS A 47 -13.37 4.66 6.12
C LYS A 47 -13.68 4.50 7.60
N GLN A 48 -14.94 4.27 7.96
CA GLN A 48 -15.36 4.24 9.36
C GLN A 48 -15.31 2.84 9.97
N GLN A 49 -15.65 1.81 9.19
CA GLN A 49 -15.88 0.45 9.71
C GLN A 49 -14.83 -0.55 9.22
N HIS A 50 -14.28 -0.37 8.02
CA HIS A 50 -13.43 -1.38 7.38
C HIS A 50 -12.04 -0.87 7.00
N LEU A 51 -11.61 0.27 7.55
CA LEU A 51 -10.39 0.95 7.11
C LEU A 51 -9.15 0.07 7.29
N ALA A 52 -9.05 -0.62 8.42
CA ALA A 52 -7.90 -1.50 8.70
C ALA A 52 -7.84 -2.69 7.73
N GLU A 53 -8.97 -3.35 7.46
CA GLU A 53 -9.03 -4.47 6.52
C GLU A 53 -8.72 -4.00 5.09
N PHE A 54 -9.29 -2.86 4.69
CA PHE A 54 -9.05 -2.25 3.39
C PHE A 54 -7.56 -1.92 3.19
N LEU A 55 -6.93 -1.27 4.17
CA LEU A 55 -5.51 -0.93 4.11
C LEU A 55 -4.65 -2.19 4.04
N GLN A 56 -4.94 -3.20 4.84
CA GLN A 56 -4.20 -4.46 4.81
C GLN A 56 -4.26 -5.11 3.42
N GLN A 57 -5.45 -5.27 2.84
CA GLN A 57 -5.60 -5.85 1.51
C GLN A 57 -4.96 -5.00 0.41
N ALA A 58 -5.03 -3.66 0.52
CA ALA A 58 -4.39 -2.76 -0.43
C ALA A 58 -2.85 -2.90 -0.36
N VAL A 59 -2.28 -3.01 0.84
CA VAL A 59 -0.84 -3.23 1.05
C VAL A 59 -0.43 -4.60 0.53
N ASP A 60 -1.20 -5.65 0.81
CA ASP A 60 -0.92 -7.01 0.31
C ASP A 60 -0.86 -7.03 -1.23
N CYS A 61 -1.79 -6.32 -1.90
CA CYS A 61 -1.76 -6.16 -3.36
C CYS A 61 -0.47 -5.47 -3.86
N ILE A 62 0.04 -4.48 -3.12
CA ILE A 62 1.32 -3.85 -3.41
C ILE A 62 2.45 -4.88 -3.27
N VAL A 63 2.50 -5.64 -2.17
CA VAL A 63 3.56 -6.64 -1.94
C VAL A 63 3.58 -7.71 -3.05
N GLU A 64 2.44 -8.34 -3.33
CA GLU A 64 2.32 -9.46 -4.28
C GLU A 64 2.70 -9.08 -5.72
N THR A 65 2.46 -7.82 -6.10
CA THR A 65 2.71 -7.32 -7.46
C THR A 65 4.21 -7.30 -7.82
N VAL A 66 5.09 -7.30 -6.81
CA VAL A 66 6.51 -6.96 -6.93
C VAL A 66 7.43 -8.20 -6.90
N ASP A 67 6.88 -9.37 -6.60
CA ASP A 67 7.63 -10.57 -6.21
C ASP A 67 8.31 -11.37 -7.33
N LYS A 68 7.88 -11.26 -8.59
CA LYS A 68 8.23 -12.31 -9.58
C LYS A 68 9.62 -12.26 -10.23
N HIS A 69 10.51 -11.32 -9.90
CA HIS A 69 11.73 -11.13 -10.70
C HIS A 69 13.05 -10.85 -9.95
N ASP A 70 13.04 -10.62 -8.65
CA ASP A 70 14.22 -10.25 -7.88
C ASP A 70 13.98 -10.83 -6.47
N GLY A 71 14.66 -11.92 -6.11
CA GLY A 71 14.31 -12.82 -4.99
C GLY A 71 13.84 -12.18 -3.67
N GLU A 72 13.09 -12.98 -2.90
CA GLU A 72 12.24 -12.68 -1.72
C GLU A 72 12.69 -11.56 -0.75
N ARG A 73 14.00 -11.27 -0.64
CA ARG A 73 14.55 -10.26 0.28
C ARG A 73 14.49 -8.81 -0.23
N ARG A 74 14.15 -8.55 -1.51
CA ARG A 74 14.24 -7.19 -2.12
C ARG A 74 12.92 -6.40 -2.15
N ASN A 75 11.79 -6.99 -1.76
CA ASN A 75 10.46 -6.35 -1.88
C ASN A 75 10.07 -5.57 -0.64
N ASP A 76 10.60 -6.01 0.49
CA ASP A 76 10.40 -5.44 1.81
C ASP A 76 10.91 -3.99 1.93
N VAL A 77 11.91 -3.59 1.14
CA VAL A 77 12.56 -2.26 1.29
C VAL A 77 11.65 -1.08 1.00
N MET A 78 10.74 -1.18 0.02
CA MET A 78 9.79 -0.10 -0.28
C MET A 78 8.71 -0.05 0.81
N VAL A 79 8.15 -1.21 1.14
CA VAL A 79 7.09 -1.36 2.15
C VAL A 79 7.54 -0.86 3.51
N ARG A 80 8.77 -1.20 3.93
CA ARG A 80 9.40 -0.69 5.15
C ARG A 80 9.71 0.79 5.08
N HIS A 81 10.19 1.28 3.94
CA HIS A 81 10.56 2.69 3.83
C HIS A 81 9.37 3.63 4.04
N TYR A 82 8.22 3.31 3.44
CA TYR A 82 6.98 4.08 3.64
C TYR A 82 6.24 3.67 4.93
N GLY A 83 6.54 2.51 5.51
CA GLY A 83 5.82 2.00 6.68
C GLY A 83 4.44 1.44 6.32
N LEU A 84 4.26 0.92 5.11
CA LEU A 84 2.96 0.44 4.60
C LEU A 84 2.38 -0.70 5.47
N LEU A 85 3.22 -1.58 6.02
CA LEU A 85 2.77 -2.67 6.90
C LEU A 85 2.67 -2.26 8.37
N THR A 86 3.64 -1.51 8.87
CA THR A 86 3.77 -1.24 10.32
C THR A 86 3.21 0.12 10.73
N GLY A 87 2.83 0.96 9.76
CA GLY A 87 2.55 2.39 9.95
C GLY A 87 3.79 3.22 10.31
N LYS A 88 4.98 2.60 10.39
CA LYS A 88 6.21 3.25 10.84
C LYS A 88 7.24 3.23 9.73
N PRO A 89 7.47 4.37 9.04
CA PRO A 89 8.46 4.45 7.99
C PRO A 89 9.86 4.24 8.55
N GLU A 90 10.63 3.36 7.91
CA GLU A 90 12.03 3.13 8.24
C GLU A 90 12.96 3.95 7.34
N THR A 91 14.05 4.45 7.93
CA THR A 91 15.06 5.18 7.15
C THR A 91 15.81 4.21 6.22
N LEU A 92 16.26 4.72 5.06
CA LEU A 92 17.09 3.94 4.13
C LEU A 92 18.35 3.36 4.79
N GLN A 93 18.89 4.04 5.80
CA GLN A 93 20.03 3.58 6.58
C GLN A 93 19.64 2.38 7.46
N ALA A 94 18.58 2.50 8.26
CA ALA A 94 18.12 1.42 9.14
C ALA A 94 17.78 0.14 8.35
N ILE A 95 17.11 0.27 7.21
CA ILE A 95 16.82 -0.85 6.31
C ILE A 95 18.13 -1.45 5.78
N GLY A 96 19.08 -0.60 5.37
CA GLY A 96 20.40 -0.99 4.89
C GLY A 96 21.17 -1.80 5.92
N ASP A 97 21.23 -1.32 7.15
CA ASP A 97 21.88 -2.00 8.26
C ASP A 97 21.24 -3.37 8.54
N SER A 98 19.90 -3.47 8.48
CA SER A 98 19.18 -4.74 8.68
C SER A 98 19.41 -5.77 7.57
N LEU A 99 19.70 -5.31 6.34
CA LEU A 99 19.91 -6.16 5.16
C LEU A 99 21.39 -6.33 4.78
N ASN A 100 22.32 -5.75 5.55
CA ASN A 100 23.74 -5.64 5.21
C ASN A 100 23.96 -5.02 3.81
N LEU A 101 23.21 -3.98 3.49
CA LEU A 101 23.30 -3.21 2.24
C LEU A 101 23.62 -1.75 2.52
N SER A 102 24.30 -1.09 1.59
CA SER A 102 24.53 0.36 1.71
C SER A 102 23.21 1.13 1.59
N ARG A 103 23.15 2.30 2.25
CA ARG A 103 22.04 3.25 2.11
C ARG A 103 21.73 3.57 0.64
N GLU A 104 22.75 3.75 -0.18
CA GLU A 104 22.58 4.02 -1.61
C GLU A 104 21.98 2.83 -2.35
N ARG A 105 22.35 1.60 -1.97
CA ARG A 105 21.72 0.40 -2.54
C ARG A 105 20.23 0.34 -2.18
N ILE A 106 19.86 0.64 -0.94
CA ILE A 106 18.44 0.71 -0.54
C ILE A 106 17.71 1.80 -1.33
N ARG A 107 18.30 3.00 -1.47
CA ARG A 107 17.73 4.09 -2.29
C ARG A 107 17.43 3.64 -3.72
N GLN A 108 18.37 2.96 -4.35
CA GLN A 108 18.21 2.43 -5.70
C GLN A 108 17.09 1.37 -5.78
N LEU A 109 16.98 0.49 -4.78
CA LEU A 109 15.94 -0.52 -4.74
C LEU A 109 14.55 0.12 -4.58
N VAL A 110 14.38 1.03 -3.63
CA VAL A 110 13.13 1.78 -3.42
C VAL A 110 12.73 2.48 -4.71
N LYS A 111 13.63 3.26 -5.32
CA LYS A 111 13.37 3.94 -6.60
C LYS A 111 12.97 2.96 -7.71
N LYS A 112 13.66 1.82 -7.83
CA LYS A 112 13.34 0.79 -8.83
C LYS A 112 11.93 0.23 -8.61
N ARG A 113 11.52 -0.01 -7.36
CA ARG A 113 10.19 -0.53 -7.03
C ARG A 113 9.10 0.50 -7.26
N THR A 114 9.26 1.73 -6.79
CA THR A 114 8.31 2.83 -7.04
C THR A 114 8.10 3.06 -8.55
N GLN A 115 9.17 2.99 -9.35
CA GLN A 115 9.10 3.16 -10.81
C GLN A 115 8.22 2.10 -11.50
N VAL A 116 8.11 0.88 -10.97
CA VAL A 116 7.26 -0.17 -11.55
C VAL A 116 5.79 0.25 -11.56
N TYR A 117 5.34 0.98 -10.55
CA TYR A 117 3.94 1.41 -10.47
C TYR A 117 3.63 2.64 -11.32
N ARG A 118 4.67 3.34 -11.81
CA ARG A 118 4.52 4.45 -12.76
C ARG A 118 4.20 3.99 -14.17
N TYR A 119 4.38 2.69 -14.49
CA TYR A 119 3.98 2.17 -15.80
C TYR A 119 2.45 2.14 -15.93
N PRO A 120 1.86 2.60 -17.05
CA PRO A 120 0.41 2.78 -17.19
C PRO A 120 -0.38 1.47 -16.95
N LYS A 121 0.13 0.35 -17.45
CA LYS A 121 -0.47 -0.97 -17.22
C LYS A 121 -0.52 -1.33 -15.72
N ARG A 122 0.55 -1.04 -14.98
CA ARG A 122 0.61 -1.31 -13.53
C ARG A 122 -0.26 -0.34 -12.74
N LYS A 123 -0.28 0.94 -13.13
CA LYS A 123 -1.18 1.95 -12.57
C LYS A 123 -2.64 1.54 -12.71
N GLN A 124 -3.05 1.09 -13.90
CA GLN A 124 -4.40 0.60 -14.13
C GLN A 124 -4.71 -0.64 -13.30
N GLN A 125 -3.84 -1.65 -13.30
CA GLN A 125 -4.01 -2.87 -12.50
C GLN A 125 -4.19 -2.57 -11.01
N PHE A 126 -3.36 -1.67 -10.45
CA PHE A 126 -3.49 -1.30 -9.05
C PHE A 126 -4.82 -0.60 -8.76
N ARG A 127 -5.25 0.34 -9.62
CA ARG A 127 -6.56 1.02 -9.47
C ARG A 127 -7.71 0.01 -9.50
N GLU A 128 -7.69 -0.93 -10.45
CA GLU A 128 -8.69 -1.99 -10.54
C GLU A 128 -8.72 -2.85 -9.27
N SER A 129 -7.55 -3.28 -8.78
CA SER A 129 -7.45 -4.04 -7.53
C SER A 129 -8.04 -3.29 -6.33
N VAL A 130 -7.74 -2.00 -6.18
CA VAL A 130 -8.28 -1.17 -5.07
C VAL A 130 -9.80 -1.10 -5.12
N VAL A 131 -10.39 -0.96 -6.31
CA VAL A 131 -11.85 -0.94 -6.48
C VAL A 131 -12.46 -2.31 -6.15
N VAL A 132 -11.82 -3.39 -6.59
CA VAL A 132 -12.25 -4.76 -6.25
C VAL A 132 -12.22 -4.97 -4.74
N ILE A 133 -11.13 -4.59 -4.06
CA ILE A 133 -11.01 -4.69 -2.59
C ILE A 133 -12.16 -3.93 -1.91
N GLY A 134 -12.43 -2.70 -2.35
CA GLY A 134 -13.54 -1.90 -1.81
C GLY A 134 -14.89 -2.61 -1.95
N LYS A 135 -15.19 -3.16 -3.13
CA LYS A 135 -16.43 -3.91 -3.37
C LYS A 135 -16.51 -5.19 -2.54
N THR A 136 -15.43 -5.96 -2.48
CA THR A 136 -15.38 -7.20 -1.70
C THR A 136 -15.60 -6.96 -0.22
N ILE A 137 -15.07 -5.87 0.33
CA ILE A 137 -15.29 -5.50 1.74
C ILE A 137 -16.75 -5.12 1.99
N LEU A 138 -17.39 -4.39 1.07
CA LEU A 138 -18.80 -4.00 1.19
C LEU A 138 -19.76 -5.19 1.03
N GLU A 139 -19.39 -6.19 0.24
CA GLU A 139 -20.18 -7.40 0.00
C GLU A 139 -20.09 -8.41 1.15
N LYS A 140 -19.04 -8.36 1.97
CA LYS A 140 -18.95 -9.20 3.17
C LYS A 140 -20.00 -8.73 4.18
N PRO A 141 -20.99 -9.57 4.57
CA PRO A 141 -21.80 -9.24 5.72
C PRO A 141 -20.86 -9.09 6.91
N CYS A 142 -20.98 -7.98 7.64
CA CYS A 142 -20.18 -7.66 8.81
C CYS A 142 -20.20 -8.85 9.79
N GLU A 143 -19.23 -9.77 9.67
CA GLU A 143 -19.05 -10.86 10.61
C GLU A 143 -18.54 -10.20 11.90
N SER A 144 -19.50 -9.88 12.75
CA SER A 144 -19.28 -9.44 14.11
C SER A 144 -18.49 -10.56 14.80
N THR A 145 -17.25 -10.28 15.20
CA THR A 145 -16.55 -11.08 16.21
C THR A 145 -15.84 -10.13 17.16
#